data_AF-A0A1Z5YW29-F1
#
_entry.id   AF-A0A1Z5YW29-F1
#
_cell.length_a   1.000
_cell.length_b   1.000
_cell.length_c   1.000
_cell.angle_alpha   90.00
_cell.angle_beta   90.00
_cell.angle_gamma   90.00
#
_symmetry.space_group_name_H-M   'P 1'
#
loop_
_entity.id
_entity.type
_entity.pdbx_description
1 polymer ?
#
loop_
_entity_poly.entity_id
_entity_poly.type
_entity_poly.pdbx_seq_one_letter_code
_entity_poly.pdbx_strand_id
1 'polypeptide(L)'
;MALGVAPPRPNPPAKNVAFCARVKKSIREAKLLAMSDTMFVEAERLEQFATGCRQTNNPDGAACWQRMANHARTEAKNFALDAKKLTGKRS
;
A
#
# COMPACT_ATOMS: atom_id res chain seq x y z
N MET A 1 -50.36 -4.07 -23.01
CA MET A 1 -49.40 -3.28 -22.21
C MET A 1 -48.00 -3.73 -22.59
N ALA A 2 -47.25 -2.93 -23.35
CA ALA A 2 -45.88 -3.25 -23.73
C ALA A 2 -44.92 -2.52 -22.78
N LEU A 3 -44.13 -3.27 -22.02
CA LEU A 3 -43.06 -2.73 -21.18
C LEU A 3 -41.97 -2.17 -22.11
N GLY A 4 -41.84 -0.85 -22.16
CA GLY A 4 -40.81 -0.17 -22.94
C GLY A 4 -39.43 -0.55 -22.43
N VAL A 5 -38.66 -1.26 -23.25
CA VAL A 5 -37.23 -1.53 -23.00
C VAL A 5 -36.51 -0.18 -23.02
N ALA A 6 -35.90 0.20 -21.89
CA ALA A 6 -35.13 1.43 -21.81
C ALA A 6 -34.01 1.43 -22.87
N PRO A 7 -33.77 2.56 -23.56
CA PRO A 7 -32.75 2.62 -24.59
C PRO A 7 -31.36 2.31 -24.01
N PRO A 8 -30.48 1.66 -24.80
CA PRO A 8 -29.12 1.37 -24.34
C PRO A 8 -28.40 2.67 -24.01
N ARG A 9 -27.73 2.70 -22.86
CA ARG A 9 -26.95 3.89 -22.46
C ARG A 9 -25.86 4.12 -23.51
N PRO A 10 -25.60 5.39 -23.90
CA PRO A 10 -24.52 5.68 -24.82
C PRO A 10 -23.18 5.26 -24.23
N ASN A 11 -22.36 4.57 -25.02
CA ASN A 11 -21.00 4.22 -24.64
C ASN A 11 -20.20 5.51 -24.39
N PRO A 12 -19.46 5.62 -23.27
CA PRO A 12 -18.66 6.80 -23.01
C PRO A 12 -17.58 6.96 -24.09
N PRO A 13 -17.23 8.19 -24.49
CA PRO A 13 -16.18 8.42 -25.47
C PRO A 13 -14.85 7.88 -24.93
N ALA A 14 -14.04 7.26 -25.79
CA ALA A 14 -12.79 6.58 -25.42
C ALA A 14 -11.82 7.46 -24.58
N LYS A 15 -11.82 8.78 -24.80
CA LYS A 15 -11.04 9.76 -24.04
C LYS A 15 -11.42 9.79 -22.55
N ASN A 16 -12.71 9.69 -22.22
CA ASN A 16 -13.20 9.67 -20.85
C ASN A 16 -12.81 8.37 -20.15
N VAL A 17 -12.83 7.24 -20.88
CA VAL A 17 -12.41 5.94 -20.36
C VAL A 17 -10.91 5.95 -20.03
N ALA A 18 -10.08 6.48 -20.92
CA ALA A 18 -8.64 6.60 -20.71
C ALA A 18 -8.27 7.54 -19.55
N PHE A 19 -8.96 8.68 -19.42
CA PHE A 19 -8.79 9.60 -18.30
C PHE A 19 -9.14 8.93 -16.96
N CYS A 20 -10.32 8.30 -16.87
CA CYS A 20 -10.74 7.56 -15.67
C CYS A 20 -9.76 6.43 -15.30
N ALA A 21 -9.20 5.73 -16.28
CA ALA A 21 -8.18 4.70 -16.04
C ALA A 21 -6.90 5.28 -15.44
N ARG A 22 -6.45 6.46 -15.93
CA ARG A 22 -5.27 7.16 -15.40
C ARG A 22 -5.47 7.62 -13.96
N VAL A 23 -6.63 8.21 -13.65
CA VAL A 23 -6.98 8.65 -12.29
C VAL A 23 -7.07 7.47 -11.32
N LYS A 24 -7.69 6.35 -11.73
CA LYS A 24 -7.74 5.13 -10.91
C LYS A 24 -6.33 4.59 -10.61
N LYS A 25 -5.44 4.65 -11.60
CA LYS A 25 -4.04 4.22 -11.46
C LYS A 25 -3.28 5.08 -10.45
N SER A 26 -3.40 6.41 -10.54
CA SER A 26 -2.72 7.32 -9.60
C SER A 26 -3.25 7.20 -8.17
N ILE A 27 -4.56 7.01 -7.99
CA ILE A 27 -5.15 6.75 -6.67
C ILE A 27 -4.59 5.45 -6.07
N ARG A 28 -4.47 4.39 -6.88
CA ARG A 28 -3.92 3.12 -6.41
C ARG A 28 -2.45 3.24 -6.01
N GLU A 29 -1.65 3.96 -6.79
CA GLU A 29 -0.26 4.27 -6.47
C GLU A 29 -0.15 5.03 -5.14
N ALA A 30 -0.91 6.11 -4.97
CA ALA A 30 -0.90 6.91 -3.75
C ALA A 30 -1.28 6.08 -2.50
N LYS A 31 -2.25 5.17 -2.63
CA LYS A 31 -2.61 4.24 -1.56
C LYS A 31 -1.46 3.30 -1.18
N LEU A 32 -0.75 2.75 -2.15
CA LEU A 32 0.39 1.86 -1.88
C LEU A 32 1.54 2.60 -1.22
N LEU A 33 1.82 3.84 -1.65
CA LEU A 33 2.84 4.67 -0.99
C LEU A 33 2.44 5.00 0.46
N ALA A 34 1.17 5.38 0.70
CA ALA A 34 0.69 5.60 2.07
C ALA A 34 0.78 4.35 2.95
N MET A 35 0.54 3.15 2.39
CA MET A 35 0.74 1.88 3.11
C MET A 35 2.21 1.61 3.39
N SER A 36 3.10 1.92 2.45
CA SER A 36 4.56 1.84 2.64
C SER A 36 5.00 2.70 3.82
N ASP A 37 4.57 3.97 3.84
CA ASP A 37 4.91 4.92 4.91
C ASP A 37 4.38 4.44 6.27
N THR A 38 3.13 3.97 6.31
CA THR A 38 2.53 3.40 7.53
C THR A 38 3.36 2.24 8.08
N MET A 39 3.80 1.33 7.21
CA MET A 39 4.61 0.18 7.62
C MET A 39 6.01 0.57 8.07
N PHE A 40 6.60 1.63 7.51
CA PHE A 40 7.87 2.18 7.99
C PHE A 40 7.73 2.75 9.41
N VAL A 41 6.68 3.53 9.67
CA VAL A 41 6.41 4.07 11.01
C VAL A 41 6.18 2.95 12.03
N GLU A 42 5.43 1.91 11.65
CA GLU A 42 5.23 0.76 12.53
C GLU A 42 6.55 0.01 12.80
N ALA A 43 7.41 -0.14 11.79
CA ALA A 43 8.73 -0.73 12.00
C ALA A 43 9.56 0.04 13.02
N GLU A 44 9.58 1.37 12.95
CA GLU A 44 10.29 2.23 13.92
C GLU A 44 9.73 2.05 15.34
N ARG A 45 8.40 1.99 15.47
CA ARG A 45 7.74 1.74 16.75
C ARG A 45 8.13 0.38 17.34
N LEU A 46 8.17 -0.66 16.51
CA LEU A 46 8.59 -2.00 16.93
C LEU A 46 10.05 -2.03 17.40
N GLU A 47 10.93 -1.22 16.80
CA GLU A 47 12.32 -1.09 17.26
C GLU A 47 12.44 -0.38 18.61
N GLN A 48 11.55 0.57 18.90
CA GLN A 48 11.47 1.19 20.23
C GLN A 48 11.10 0.15 21.29
N PHE A 49 10.15 -0.76 21.00
CA PHE A 49 9.85 -1.86 21.91
C PHE A 49 11.02 -2.82 22.07
N ALA A 50 11.72 -3.15 20.98
CA ALA A 50 12.93 -3.97 21.05
C ALA A 50 13.99 -3.32 21.95
N THR A 51 14.16 -2.01 21.84
CA THR A 51 15.08 -1.22 22.68
C THR A 51 14.66 -1.24 24.15
N GLY A 52 13.37 -1.06 24.44
CA GLY A 52 12.83 -1.16 25.81
C GLY A 52 13.07 -2.54 26.43
N CYS A 53 12.89 -3.62 25.66
CA CYS A 53 13.21 -4.97 26.13
C CYS A 53 14.70 -5.18 26.41
N ARG A 54 15.60 -4.58 25.61
CA ARG A 54 17.05 -4.64 25.91
C ARG A 54 17.38 -3.92 27.22
N GLN A 55 16.74 -2.79 27.48
CA GLN A 55 16.95 -2.00 28.70
C GLN A 55 16.46 -2.73 29.95
N THR A 56 15.44 -3.58 29.84
CA THR A 56 14.90 -4.38 30.95
C THR A 56 15.48 -5.80 31.05
N ASN A 57 16.60 -6.06 30.36
CA ASN A 57 17.27 -7.36 30.34
C ASN A 57 16.39 -8.52 29.84
N ASN A 58 15.52 -8.24 28.86
CA ASN A 58 14.67 -9.23 28.18
C ASN A 58 15.15 -9.45 26.73
N PRO A 59 16.18 -10.29 26.51
CA PRO A 59 16.75 -10.52 25.18
C PRO A 59 15.78 -11.23 24.23
N ASP A 60 14.94 -12.13 24.73
CA ASP A 60 13.96 -12.85 23.91
C ASP A 60 12.87 -11.92 23.38
N GLY A 61 12.36 -11.03 24.25
CA GLY A 61 11.44 -9.97 23.86
C GLY A 61 12.06 -9.03 22.82
N ALA A 62 13.30 -8.60 23.06
CA ALA A 62 14.03 -7.75 22.12
C ALA A 62 14.19 -8.41 20.74
N ALA A 63 14.56 -9.70 20.70
CA ALA A 63 14.68 -10.46 19.46
C ALA A 63 13.32 -10.62 18.75
N CYS A 64 12.24 -10.84 19.51
CA CYS A 64 10.89 -10.93 18.96
C CYS A 64 10.46 -9.62 18.28
N TRP A 65 10.57 -8.48 18.99
CA TRP A 65 10.26 -7.17 18.45
C TRP A 65 11.13 -6.80 17.25
N GLN A 66 12.42 -7.15 17.27
CA GLN A 66 13.31 -6.92 16.13
C GLN A 66 12.88 -7.71 14.88
N ARG A 67 12.44 -8.98 15.04
CA ARG A 67 11.91 -9.76 13.90
C ARG A 67 10.67 -9.12 13.31
N MET A 68 9.76 -8.63 14.15
CA MET A 68 8.55 -7.93 13.69
C MET A 68 8.89 -6.61 12.98
N ALA A 69 9.84 -5.84 13.50
CA ALA A 69 10.32 -4.61 12.84
C ALA A 69 10.88 -4.91 11.43
N ASN A 70 11.68 -5.96 11.30
CA ASN A 70 12.24 -6.38 10.01
C ASN A 70 11.14 -6.83 9.04
N HIS A 71 10.11 -7.51 9.53
CA HIS A 71 8.95 -7.88 8.73
C HIS A 71 8.21 -6.64 8.22
N ALA A 72 7.88 -5.69 9.10
CA ALA A 72 7.23 -4.44 8.73
C ALA A 72 8.03 -3.64 7.69
N ARG A 73 9.37 -3.58 7.80
CA ARG A 73 10.24 -2.97 6.78
C ARG A 73 10.18 -3.69 5.43
N THR A 74 10.09 -5.01 5.46
CA THR A 74 9.98 -5.81 4.23
C THR A 74 8.66 -5.51 3.53
N GLU A 75 7.56 -5.48 4.29
CA GLU A 75 6.25 -5.10 3.76
C GLU A 75 6.23 -3.65 3.24
N ALA A 76 6.85 -2.72 3.95
CA ALA A 76 6.99 -1.34 3.48
C ALA A 76 7.68 -1.26 2.11
N LYS A 77 8.79 -1.99 1.94
CA LYS A 77 9.50 -2.08 0.65
C LYS A 77 8.64 -2.72 -0.43
N ASN A 78 7.88 -3.78 -0.10
CA ASN A 78 7.00 -4.45 -1.04
C ASN A 78 5.92 -3.49 -1.58
N PHE A 79 5.26 -2.72 -0.71
CA PHE A 79 4.28 -1.71 -1.14
C PHE A 79 4.90 -0.63 -2.03
N ALA A 80 6.09 -0.14 -1.70
CA ALA A 80 6.80 0.83 -2.54
C ALA A 80 7.18 0.25 -3.91
N LEU A 81 7.62 -1.01 -3.97
CA LEU A 81 7.92 -1.70 -5.22
C LEU A 81 6.67 -1.88 -6.07
N ASP A 82 5.53 -2.25 -5.47
CA ASP A 82 4.27 -2.40 -6.19
C ASP A 82 3.74 -1.06 -6.72
N ALA A 83 3.93 0.03 -5.98
CA ALA A 83 3.66 1.39 -6.47
C ALA A 83 4.54 1.73 -7.70
N LYS A 84 5.85 1.38 -7.67
CA LYS A 84 6.75 1.57 -8.82
C LYS A 84 6.36 0.72 -10.03
N LYS A 85 5.96 -0.53 -9.83
CA LYS A 85 5.47 -1.42 -10.91
C LYS A 85 4.25 -0.81 -11.60
N LEU A 86 3.34 -0.18 -10.84
CA LEU A 86 2.19 0.51 -11.42
C LEU A 86 2.65 1.64 -12.34
N THR A 87 3.58 2.50 -11.92
CA THR A 87 4.03 3.62 -12.78
C THR A 87 4.84 3.20 -14.00
N GLY A 88 5.31 1.96 -14.07
CA GLY A 88 6.19 1.49 -15.13
C GLY A 88 7.62 2.01 -14.99
N LYS A 89 7.96 2.66 -13.88
CA LYS A 89 9.33 3.03 -13.52
C LYS A 89 10.04 1.75 -13.05
N ARG A 90 10.64 1.00 -13.98
CA ARG A 90 11.61 -0.06 -13.65
C ARG A 90 12.86 0.62 -13.08
N SER A 91 13.20 0.31 -11.84
CA SER A 91 14.47 0.65 -11.19
C SER A 91 15.60 -0.20 -11.74
#